data_AF-A0A6P8LDK4-F1
#
_entry.id   AF-A0A6P8LDK4-F1
#
_cell.length_a   1.000
_cell.length_b   1.000
_cell.length_c   1.000
_cell.angle_alpha   90.00
_cell.angle_beta   90.00
_cell.angle_gamma   90.00
#
_symmetry.space_group_name_H-M   'P 1'
#
loop_
_entity.id
_entity.type
_entity.pdbx_description
1 polymer ?
#
loop_
_entity_poly.entity_id
_entity_poly.type
_entity_poly.pdbx_seq_one_letter_code
_entity_poly.pdbx_strand_id
1 'polypeptide(L)'
;MYCDQPKNGRLQKTTPKMDHRIHRLSEKDRFCSANNIAAEINYKNDTQISARTVKRRLEDFNLRRRKPPKKPLLSSRNRKRRLAFAKAHKHWTSEDWQMLLFSDESKFNRVSSDGIRHVRRRIGESLKTQCVLKTLKHGVGNVMVCACFSRRSPGPICRINGITDRFQYMDILNG
;
A
#
# COMPACT_ATOMS: atom_id res chain seq x y z
N MET A 1 17.89 -41.27 -38.10
CA MET A 1 17.03 -40.62 -37.08
C MET A 1 17.37 -39.14 -37.07
N TYR A 2 16.52 -38.29 -37.65
CA TYR A 2 16.71 -36.84 -37.60
C TYR A 2 16.15 -36.35 -36.26
N CYS A 3 17.01 -35.82 -35.38
CA CYS A 3 16.53 -35.14 -34.18
C CYS A 3 15.92 -33.80 -34.60
N ASP A 4 14.63 -33.60 -34.35
CA ASP A 4 13.97 -32.32 -34.49
C ASP A 4 14.69 -31.27 -33.63
N GLN A 5 15.39 -30.34 -34.28
CA GLN A 5 15.95 -29.18 -33.58
C GLN A 5 14.80 -28.31 -33.03
N PRO A 6 14.94 -27.76 -31.81
CA PRO A 6 13.90 -26.91 -31.25
C PRO A 6 13.67 -25.72 -32.18
N LYS A 7 12.41 -25.54 -32.60
CA LYS A 7 12.03 -24.41 -33.46
C LYS A 7 12.36 -23.11 -32.72
N ASN A 8 13.28 -22.31 -33.29
CA ASN A 8 13.57 -20.98 -32.78
C ASN A 8 12.28 -20.15 -32.87
N GLY A 9 11.67 -19.89 -31.72
CA GLY A 9 10.48 -19.07 -31.63
C GLY A 9 10.71 -17.67 -32.20
N ARG A 10 9.62 -16.92 -32.39
CA ARG A 10 9.68 -15.55 -32.89
C ARG A 10 10.72 -14.73 -32.11
N LEU A 11 11.70 -14.19 -32.85
CA LEU A 11 12.73 -13.32 -32.28
C LEU A 11 12.10 -12.21 -31.45
N GLN A 12 12.66 -12.00 -30.26
CA GLN A 12 12.16 -11.00 -29.34
C GLN A 12 12.52 -9.60 -29.87
N LYS A 13 11.57 -8.66 -29.78
CA LYS A 13 11.84 -7.24 -30.09
C LYS A 13 12.76 -6.57 -29.06
N THR A 14 12.93 -7.16 -27.88
CA THR A 14 13.71 -6.62 -26.78
C THR A 14 15.08 -7.29 -26.73
N THR A 15 16.12 -6.50 -26.45
CA THR A 15 17.46 -7.03 -26.15
C THR A 15 17.60 -7.29 -24.64
N PRO A 16 18.56 -8.13 -24.21
CA PRO A 16 18.82 -8.34 -22.77
C PRO A 16 19.07 -7.04 -22.00
N LYS A 17 19.73 -6.06 -22.64
CA LYS A 17 19.96 -4.72 -22.07
C LYS A 17 18.65 -3.96 -21.84
N MET A 18 17.69 -4.06 -22.75
CA MET A 18 16.36 -3.48 -22.59
C MET A 18 15.60 -4.16 -21.45
N ASP A 19 15.67 -5.48 -21.35
CA ASP A 19 14.98 -6.26 -20.32
C ASP A 19 15.50 -5.92 -18.92
N HIS A 20 16.81 -5.82 -18.75
CA HIS A 20 17.43 -5.37 -17.50
C HIS A 20 17.03 -3.93 -17.15
N ARG A 21 16.86 -3.07 -18.15
CA ARG A 21 16.39 -1.70 -17.93
C ARG A 21 14.92 -1.67 -17.51
N ILE A 22 14.05 -2.44 -18.16
CA ILE A 22 12.63 -2.59 -17.78
C ILE A 22 12.51 -3.05 -16.32
N HIS A 23 13.30 -4.07 -15.95
CA HIS A 23 13.36 -4.57 -14.58
C HIS A 23 13.77 -3.48 -13.59
N ARG A 24 14.88 -2.78 -13.87
CA ARG A 24 15.39 -1.71 -13.01
C ARG A 24 14.38 -0.58 -12.79
N LEU A 25 13.67 -0.16 -13.83
CA LEU A 25 12.64 0.87 -13.73
C LEU A 25 11.49 0.43 -12.81
N SER A 26 11.05 -0.83 -12.92
CA SER A 26 10.01 -1.37 -12.05
C SER A 26 10.48 -1.65 -10.62
N GLU A 27 11.77 -1.90 -10.38
CA GLU A 27 12.34 -2.00 -9.03
C GLU A 27 12.44 -0.62 -8.37
N LYS A 28 12.87 0.40 -9.13
CA LYS A 28 12.99 1.79 -8.66
C LYS A 28 11.63 2.38 -8.24
N ASP A 29 10.59 2.16 -9.05
CA ASP A 29 9.22 2.51 -8.71
C ASP A 29 8.27 1.34 -8.99
N ARG A 30 7.83 0.68 -7.92
CA ARG A 30 6.91 -0.47 -7.98
C ARG A 30 5.53 -0.10 -8.49
N PHE A 31 5.17 1.18 -8.52
CA PHE A 31 3.87 1.67 -8.98
C PHE A 31 3.90 2.20 -10.42
N CYS A 32 5.07 2.23 -11.04
CA CYS A 32 5.22 2.71 -12.41
C CYS A 32 4.40 1.84 -13.38
N SER A 33 3.66 2.51 -14.26
CA SER A 33 2.78 1.82 -15.21
C SER A 33 3.61 1.18 -16.33
N ALA A 34 3.09 0.09 -16.91
CA ALA A 34 3.74 -0.53 -18.06
C ALA A 34 3.80 0.42 -19.28
N ASN A 35 2.87 1.37 -19.39
CA ASN A 35 2.88 2.40 -20.44
C ASN A 35 4.03 3.39 -20.21
N ASN A 36 4.24 3.84 -18.97
CA ASN A 36 5.31 4.77 -18.63
C ASN A 36 6.69 4.13 -18.85
N ILE A 37 6.84 2.86 -18.45
CA ILE A 37 8.07 2.10 -18.72
C ILE A 37 8.27 1.94 -20.23
N ALA A 38 7.23 1.59 -21.00
CA ALA A 38 7.34 1.48 -22.45
C ALA A 38 7.76 2.81 -23.10
N ALA A 39 7.16 3.93 -22.69
CA ALA A 39 7.52 5.26 -23.17
C ALA A 39 8.99 5.60 -22.85
N GLU A 40 9.47 5.31 -21.64
CA GLU A 40 10.87 5.58 -21.27
C GLU A 40 11.85 4.71 -22.08
N ILE A 41 11.51 3.45 -22.34
CA ILE A 41 12.34 2.58 -23.18
C ILE A 41 12.33 3.08 -24.63
N ASN A 42 11.17 3.39 -25.20
CA ASN A 42 11.06 3.84 -26.58
C ASN A 42 11.73 5.20 -26.81
N TYR A 43 11.77 6.08 -25.80
CA TYR A 43 12.47 7.36 -25.90
C TYR A 43 13.99 7.20 -26.08
N LYS A 44 14.58 6.11 -25.59
CA LYS A 44 16.04 5.90 -25.57
C LYS A 44 16.54 4.86 -26.57
N ASN A 45 15.65 4.28 -27.37
CA ASN A 45 15.99 3.22 -28.30
C ASN A 45 15.17 3.42 -29.59
N ASP A 46 15.74 3.07 -30.73
CA ASP A 46 15.05 3.15 -32.04
C ASP A 46 13.95 2.08 -32.22
N THR A 47 13.63 1.34 -31.16
CA THR A 47 12.66 0.25 -31.16
C THR A 47 11.41 0.63 -30.38
N GLN A 48 10.25 0.57 -31.03
CA GLN A 48 8.96 0.75 -30.40
C GLN A 48 8.46 -0.55 -29.76
N ILE A 49 8.49 -0.61 -28.43
CA ILE A 49 7.90 -1.68 -27.63
C ILE A 49 6.54 -1.27 -27.07
N SER A 50 5.62 -2.23 -26.99
CA SER A 50 4.29 -2.02 -26.40
C SER A 50 4.32 -2.28 -24.90
N ALA A 51 3.33 -1.74 -24.17
CA ALA A 51 3.12 -2.07 -22.76
C ALA A 51 2.86 -3.56 -22.52
N ARG A 52 2.33 -4.29 -23.51
CA ARG A 52 2.17 -5.75 -23.43
C ARG A 52 3.52 -6.46 -23.40
N THR A 53 4.48 -6.00 -24.20
CA THR A 53 5.86 -6.49 -24.17
C THR A 53 6.48 -6.25 -22.80
N VAL A 54 6.37 -5.03 -22.26
CA VAL A 54 6.86 -4.70 -20.91
C VAL A 54 6.25 -5.62 -19.84
N LYS A 55 4.93 -5.87 -19.89
CA LYS A 55 4.27 -6.78 -18.94
C LYS A 55 4.87 -8.18 -18.95
N ARG A 56 5.10 -8.75 -20.14
CA ARG A 56 5.72 -10.07 -20.30
C ARG A 56 7.14 -10.10 -19.74
N ARG A 57 7.97 -9.11 -20.10
CA ARG A 57 9.34 -9.01 -19.57
C ARG A 57 9.37 -8.90 -18.04
N LEU A 58 8.46 -8.11 -17.45
CA LEU A 58 8.34 -8.04 -15.99
C LEU A 58 7.90 -9.36 -15.36
N GLU A 59 7.04 -10.12 -16.03
CA GLU A 59 6.61 -11.45 -15.57
C GLU A 59 7.76 -12.46 -15.59
N ASP A 60 8.67 -12.38 -16.57
CA ASP A 60 9.90 -13.19 -16.61
C ASP A 60 10.78 -12.94 -15.36
N PHE A 61 10.75 -11.72 -14.80
CA PHE A 61 11.41 -11.38 -13.52
C PHE A 61 10.54 -11.61 -12.26
N ASN A 62 9.41 -12.31 -12.40
CA ASN A 62 8.42 -12.56 -11.36
C ASN A 62 7.74 -11.30 -10.78
N LEU A 63 7.74 -10.18 -11.51
CA LEU A 63 7.12 -8.92 -11.11
C LEU A 63 5.67 -8.82 -11.60
N ARG A 64 4.78 -9.47 -10.86
CA ARG A 64 3.36 -9.54 -11.22
C ARG A 64 2.59 -8.32 -10.72
N ARG A 65 1.56 -7.93 -11.48
CA ARG A 65 0.61 -6.87 -11.07
C ARG A 65 -0.25 -7.38 -9.92
N ARG A 66 -0.32 -6.63 -8.82
CA ARG A 66 -1.15 -6.93 -7.65
C ARG A 66 -1.81 -5.67 -7.11
N LYS A 67 -2.88 -5.84 -6.34
CA LYS A 67 -3.41 -4.76 -5.50
C LYS A 67 -2.43 -4.55 -4.33
N PRO A 68 -1.98 -3.31 -4.05
CA PRO A 68 -1.12 -3.03 -2.92
C PRO A 68 -1.93 -3.13 -1.62
N PRO A 69 -1.37 -3.68 -0.54
CA PRO A 69 -1.98 -3.52 0.77
C PRO A 69 -1.93 -2.04 1.18
N LYS A 70 -3.01 -1.54 1.78
CA LYS A 70 -3.06 -0.21 2.42
C LYS A 70 -2.60 -0.36 3.86
N LYS A 71 -1.44 0.18 4.22
CA LYS A 71 -0.91 0.12 5.59
C LYS A 71 -0.22 1.44 5.96
N PRO A 72 -0.31 1.87 7.22
CA PRO A 72 0.51 2.98 7.71
C PRO A 72 1.98 2.57 7.67
N LEU A 73 2.85 3.50 7.28
CA LEU A 73 4.28 3.29 7.44
C LEU A 73 4.66 3.46 8.90
N LEU A 74 5.14 2.37 9.50
CA LEU A 74 5.65 2.37 10.86
C LEU A 74 7.16 2.58 10.84
N SER A 75 7.64 3.60 11.54
CA SER A 75 9.06 3.78 11.84
C SER A 75 9.61 2.57 12.62
N SER A 76 10.91 2.34 12.56
CA SER A 76 11.58 1.28 13.33
C SER A 76 11.27 1.39 14.83
N ARG A 77 11.27 2.62 15.36
CA ARG A 77 10.87 2.93 16.74
C ARG A 77 9.44 2.50 17.04
N ASN A 78 8.48 2.86 16.18
CA ASN A 78 7.07 2.50 16.39
C ASN A 78 6.85 0.99 16.27
N ARG A 79 7.59 0.30 15.40
CA ARG A 79 7.56 -1.18 15.32
C ARG A 79 8.01 -1.83 16.63
N LYS A 80 9.13 -1.38 17.19
CA LYS A 80 9.63 -1.87 18.49
C LYS A 80 8.62 -1.63 19.62
N ARG A 81 8.06 -0.41 19.72
CA ARG A 81 7.05 -0.08 20.74
C ARG A 81 5.80 -0.93 20.62
N ARG A 82 5.27 -1.12 19.40
CA ARG A 82 4.10 -1.98 19.17
C ARG A 82 4.38 -3.43 19.54
N LEU A 83 5.57 -3.94 19.23
CA LEU A 83 5.96 -5.30 19.62
C LEU A 83 6.07 -5.43 21.15
N ALA A 84 6.66 -4.45 21.83
CA ALA A 84 6.75 -4.44 23.28
C ALA A 84 5.36 -4.42 23.94
N PHE A 85 4.45 -3.56 23.45
CA PHE A 85 3.06 -3.52 23.90
C PHE A 85 2.37 -4.87 23.73
N ALA A 86 2.47 -5.49 22.55
CA ALA A 86 1.87 -6.79 22.27
C ALA A 86 2.44 -7.91 23.14
N LYS A 87 3.75 -7.88 23.45
CA LYS A 87 4.36 -8.84 24.38
C LYS A 87 3.88 -8.64 25.82
N ALA A 88 3.81 -7.41 26.30
CA ALA A 88 3.37 -7.09 27.65
C ALA A 88 1.93 -7.51 27.91
N HIS A 89 1.06 -7.43 26.89
CA HIS A 89 -0.36 -7.76 27.00
C HIS A 89 -0.68 -9.14 26.40
N LYS A 90 0.32 -9.98 26.11
CA LYS A 90 0.12 -11.31 25.50
C LYS A 90 -0.74 -12.24 26.39
N HIS A 91 -0.66 -12.05 27.70
CA HIS A 91 -1.31 -12.88 28.71
C HIS A 91 -2.66 -12.35 29.15
N TRP A 92 -3.09 -11.20 28.63
CA TRP A 92 -4.37 -10.61 28.98
C TRP A 92 -5.52 -11.50 28.52
N THR A 93 -6.42 -11.75 29.47
CA THR A 93 -7.65 -12.50 29.28
C THR A 93 -8.70 -11.65 28.56
N SER A 94 -9.78 -12.29 28.15
CA SER A 94 -10.90 -11.54 27.58
C SER A 94 -11.46 -10.55 28.60
N GLU A 95 -11.51 -10.93 29.86
CA GLU A 95 -11.99 -10.12 30.99
C GLU A 95 -11.14 -8.85 31.15
N ASP A 96 -9.81 -8.95 31.03
CA ASP A 96 -8.90 -7.79 31.08
C ASP A 96 -9.20 -6.80 29.94
N TRP A 97 -9.42 -7.30 28.73
CA TRP A 97 -9.76 -6.46 27.58
C TRP A 97 -11.15 -5.81 27.70
N GLN A 98 -12.08 -6.43 28.42
CA GLN A 98 -13.44 -5.91 28.61
C GLN A 98 -13.49 -4.71 29.55
N MET A 99 -12.47 -4.52 30.40
CA MET A 99 -12.37 -3.36 31.29
C MET A 99 -11.87 -2.10 30.58
N LEU A 100 -11.37 -2.21 29.34
CA LEU A 100 -10.87 -1.07 28.59
C LEU A 100 -12.00 -0.28 27.92
N LEU A 101 -11.90 1.05 28.02
CA LEU A 101 -12.60 1.98 27.15
C LEU A 101 -11.65 2.37 26.01
N PHE A 102 -12.05 2.08 24.77
CA PHE A 102 -11.32 2.47 23.58
C PHE A 102 -11.89 3.78 23.05
N SER A 103 -11.03 4.71 22.66
CA SER A 103 -11.41 5.95 21.99
C SER A 103 -10.57 6.15 20.73
N ASP A 104 -11.16 6.67 19.66
CA ASP A 104 -10.42 7.06 18.45
C ASP A 104 -11.12 8.21 17.71
N GLU A 105 -10.33 8.89 16.88
CA GLU A 105 -10.80 9.94 15.97
C GLU A 105 -10.87 9.41 14.53
N SER A 106 -12.06 9.47 13.94
CA SER A 106 -12.27 9.04 12.56
C SER A 106 -12.61 10.23 11.64
N LYS A 107 -12.08 10.16 10.41
CA LYS A 107 -12.30 11.13 9.35
C LYS A 107 -13.14 10.50 8.25
N PHE A 108 -14.34 11.02 8.02
CA PHE A 108 -15.22 10.61 6.94
C PHE A 108 -15.16 11.63 5.81
N ASN A 109 -14.59 11.24 4.66
CA ASN A 109 -14.53 12.10 3.48
C ASN A 109 -15.85 12.02 2.71
N ARG A 110 -16.40 13.17 2.30
CA ARG A 110 -17.62 13.25 1.47
C ARG A 110 -17.36 12.90 0.01
N VAL A 111 -16.11 13.09 -0.44
CA VAL A 111 -15.67 12.78 -1.80
C VAL A 111 -14.38 11.98 -1.72
N SER A 112 -14.41 10.73 -2.22
CA SER A 112 -13.19 10.05 -2.63
C SER A 112 -13.49 8.90 -3.57
N SER A 113 -12.96 8.95 -4.79
CA SER A 113 -12.52 7.74 -5.46
C SER A 113 -11.14 7.99 -6.06
N ASP A 114 -10.11 7.78 -5.25
CA ASP A 114 -8.80 7.53 -5.81
C ASP A 114 -8.83 6.08 -6.31
N GLY A 115 -8.90 5.92 -7.64
CA GLY A 115 -9.02 4.61 -8.29
C GLY A 115 -7.96 3.59 -7.83
N ILE A 116 -8.17 2.32 -8.18
CA ILE A 116 -7.30 1.24 -7.71
C ILE A 116 -5.89 1.36 -8.34
N ARG A 117 -4.93 1.87 -7.56
CA ARG A 117 -3.50 1.76 -7.87
C ARG A 117 -3.05 0.31 -7.80
N HIS A 118 -2.15 -0.07 -8.70
CA HIS A 118 -1.56 -1.41 -8.75
C HIS A 118 -0.06 -1.33 -8.52
N VAL A 119 0.50 -2.40 -7.98
CA VAL A 119 1.92 -2.53 -7.68
C VAL A 119 2.49 -3.75 -8.41
N ARG A 120 3.76 -3.65 -8.85
CA ARG A 120 4.56 -4.76 -9.35
C ARG A 120 5.38 -5.35 -8.21
N ARG A 121 5.15 -6.61 -7.87
CA ARG A 121 5.86 -7.28 -6.75
C ARG A 121 5.98 -8.78 -6.95
N ARG A 122 6.98 -9.36 -6.29
CA ARG A 122 7.12 -10.82 -6.16
C ARG A 122 6.22 -11.36 -5.04
N ILE A 123 6.11 -12.69 -4.98
CA ILE A 123 5.52 -13.39 -3.84
C ILE A 123 6.39 -13.11 -2.60
N GLY A 124 5.78 -12.96 -1.42
CA GLY A 124 6.48 -12.58 -0.17
C GLY A 124 6.78 -11.07 0.00
N GLU A 125 6.71 -10.26 -1.06
CA GLU A 125 7.04 -8.83 -0.98
C GLU A 125 5.87 -7.91 -0.57
N SER A 126 4.72 -8.45 -0.16
CA SER A 126 3.51 -7.66 0.12
C SER A 126 3.73 -6.55 1.14
N LEU A 127 4.54 -6.80 2.16
CA LEU A 127 4.81 -5.88 3.27
C LEU A 127 6.10 -5.07 3.09
N LYS A 128 6.80 -5.21 1.96
CA LYS A 128 7.94 -4.33 1.66
C LYS A 128 7.42 -2.90 1.52
N THR A 129 8.14 -1.94 2.09
CA THR A 129 7.77 -0.51 2.10
C THR A 129 7.44 0.03 0.70
N GLN A 130 8.19 -0.40 -0.31
CA GLN A 130 7.99 -0.04 -1.72
C GLN A 130 6.74 -0.65 -2.36
N CYS A 131 6.11 -1.66 -1.73
CA CYS A 131 4.97 -2.38 -2.27
C CYS A 131 3.62 -2.04 -1.59
N VAL A 132 3.66 -1.19 -0.57
CA VAL A 132 2.51 -0.79 0.26
C VAL A 132 1.99 0.56 -0.21
N LEU A 133 0.67 0.71 -0.33
CA LEU A 133 0.08 2.02 -0.53
C LEU A 133 0.01 2.75 0.81
N LYS A 134 0.64 3.92 0.88
CA LYS A 134 0.57 4.79 2.06
C LYS A 134 -0.84 5.37 2.14
N THR A 135 -1.52 5.17 3.26
CA THR A 135 -2.77 5.87 3.53
C THR A 135 -2.46 7.30 3.95
N LEU A 136 -2.69 8.27 3.06
CA LEU A 136 -2.68 9.70 3.41
C LEU A 136 -4.13 10.14 3.62
N LYS A 137 -4.42 10.82 4.73
CA LYS A 137 -5.78 11.26 5.11
C LYS A 137 -6.14 12.64 4.50
N HIS A 138 -5.84 12.89 3.23
CA HIS A 138 -6.11 14.19 2.61
C HIS A 138 -7.26 14.10 1.60
N GLY A 139 -8.27 14.95 1.76
CA GLY A 139 -9.48 15.03 0.94
C GLY A 139 -10.27 16.29 1.30
N VAL A 140 -10.92 16.91 0.31
CA VAL A 140 -11.73 18.14 0.46
C VAL A 140 -13.14 17.74 0.91
N GLY A 141 -13.65 18.41 1.94
CA GLY A 141 -14.95 18.09 2.54
C GLY A 141 -14.89 16.80 3.37
N ASN A 142 -14.60 16.93 4.66
CA ASN A 142 -14.58 15.81 5.60
C ASN A 142 -15.34 16.15 6.89
N VAL A 143 -15.84 15.12 7.56
CA VAL A 143 -16.38 15.19 8.91
C VAL A 143 -15.42 14.43 9.82
N MET A 144 -14.95 15.11 10.86
CA MET A 144 -14.16 14.52 11.94
C MET A 144 -15.09 14.19 13.11
N VAL A 145 -14.98 12.98 13.65
CA VAL A 145 -15.69 12.59 14.86
C VAL A 145 -14.73 11.91 15.83
N CYS A 146 -14.89 12.18 17.11
CA CYS A 146 -14.33 11.40 18.20
C CYS A 146 -15.43 10.48 18.74
N ALA A 147 -15.10 9.24 19.02
CA ALA A 147 -16.01 8.34 19.72
C ALA A 147 -15.23 7.45 20.67
N CYS A 148 -15.93 6.94 21.68
CA CYS A 148 -15.40 5.87 22.53
C CYS A 148 -16.38 4.70 22.58
N PHE A 149 -15.88 3.51 22.94
CA PHE A 149 -16.68 2.32 23.15
C PHE A 149 -15.96 1.35 24.09
N SER A 150 -16.75 0.54 24.79
CA SER A 150 -16.26 -0.60 25.57
C SER A 150 -16.87 -1.90 25.05
N ARG A 151 -16.55 -3.03 25.67
CA ARG A 151 -17.24 -4.30 25.37
C ARG A 151 -18.77 -4.21 25.54
N ARG A 152 -19.23 -3.39 26.49
CA ARG A 152 -20.62 -3.35 26.95
C ARG A 152 -21.50 -2.50 26.04
N SER A 153 -20.99 -1.34 25.62
CA SER A 153 -21.73 -0.43 24.77
C SER A 153 -20.81 0.54 24.02
N PRO A 154 -21.29 1.11 22.90
CA PRO A 154 -20.79 2.38 22.40
C PRO A 154 -20.91 3.45 23.49
N GLY A 155 -19.92 4.34 23.56
CA GLY A 155 -19.98 5.58 24.32
C GLY A 155 -20.38 6.77 23.43
N PRO A 156 -20.22 8.00 23.93
CA PRO A 156 -20.55 9.22 23.19
C PRO A 156 -19.82 9.32 21.85
N ILE A 157 -20.48 9.97 20.88
CA ILE A 157 -19.89 10.38 19.61
C ILE A 157 -19.98 11.91 19.50
N CYS A 158 -18.83 12.55 19.35
CA CYS A 158 -18.70 13.99 19.31
C CYS A 158 -18.15 14.41 17.95
N ARG A 159 -18.86 15.30 17.24
CA ARG A 159 -18.33 15.91 16.01
C ARG A 159 -17.26 16.92 16.39
N ILE A 160 -16.06 16.77 15.82
CA ILE A 160 -14.98 17.74 15.97
C ILE A 160 -15.11 18.79 14.86
N ASN A 161 -15.10 20.06 15.25
CA ASN A 161 -15.16 21.18 14.32
C ASN A 161 -13.75 21.72 14.06
N GLY A 162 -13.23 21.52 12.84
CA GLY A 162 -11.90 21.98 12.47
C GLY A 162 -10.80 21.00 12.89
N ILE A 163 -9.63 21.52 13.29
CA ILE A 163 -8.50 20.73 13.78
C ILE A 163 -8.71 20.47 15.27
N THR A 164 -8.60 19.21 15.71
CA THR A 164 -8.69 18.85 17.13
C THR A 164 -7.61 19.62 17.91
N ASP A 165 -8.03 20.53 18.79
CA ASP A 165 -7.16 21.15 19.77
C ASP A 165 -7.31 20.44 21.13
N ARG A 166 -6.34 20.68 22.02
CA ARG A 166 -6.33 20.04 23.34
C ARG A 166 -7.53 20.44 24.20
N PHE A 167 -8.10 21.63 24.02
CA PHE A 167 -9.19 22.14 24.85
C PHE A 167 -10.50 21.48 24.44
N GLN A 168 -10.79 21.41 23.14
CA GLN A 168 -11.89 20.64 22.58
C GLN A 168 -11.82 19.17 23.00
N TYR A 169 -10.62 18.59 23.06
CA TYR A 169 -10.46 17.21 23.52
C TYR A 169 -10.77 17.06 25.02
N MET A 170 -10.34 18.01 25.86
CA MET A 170 -10.69 18.02 27.28
C MET A 170 -12.18 18.21 27.49
N ASP A 171 -12.85 19.04 26.69
CA ASP A 171 -14.30 19.21 26.74
C ASP A 171 -15.04 17.92 26.36
N ILE A 172 -14.52 17.16 25.38
CA ILE A 172 -15.06 15.84 25.01
C ILE A 172 -14.89 14.82 26.14
N LEU A 173 -13.82 14.90 26.92
CA LEU A 173 -13.57 13.99 28.04
C LEU A 173 -14.32 14.36 29.32
N ASN A 174 -14.60 15.66 29.52
CA ASN A 174 -15.21 16.19 30.73
C ASN A 174 -16.72 16.44 30.61
N GLY A 175 -17.26 16.43 29.38
CA GLY A 175 -18.68 16.59 29.09
C GLY A 175 -19.47 15.28 29.17
#